data_AF-A0A9E2RNE6-F1
#
_entry.id   AF-A0A9E2RNE6-F1
#
_cell.length_a   1.000
_cell.length_b   1.000
_cell.length_c   1.000
_cell.angle_alpha   90.00
_cell.angle_beta   90.00
_cell.angle_gamma   90.00
#
_symmetry.space_group_name_H-M   'P 1'
#
loop_
_entity.id
_entity.type
_entity.pdbx_description
1 polymer ?
#
loop_
_entity_poly.entity_id
_entity_poly.type
_entity_poly.pdbx_seq_one_letter_code
_entity_poly.pdbx_strand_id
1 'polypeptide(L)'
;MRRVEQPGPPAPERIQWVEGRGRAFAFTLQAGVPLLEAARRGFAEAGFASGTLNIQSGALGPFAYVMPALSKTGENAAFYSDIF
;
A
#
# COMPACT_ATOMS: atom_id res chain seq x y z
N MET A 1 -23.54 -15.99 -7.87
CA MET A 1 -22.49 -16.13 -6.82
C MET A 1 -21.53 -14.96 -6.97
N ARG A 2 -21.15 -14.23 -5.91
CA ARG A 2 -20.16 -13.14 -6.02
C ARG A 2 -18.76 -13.77 -6.07
N ARG A 3 -17.96 -13.42 -7.08
CA ARG A 3 -16.59 -13.91 -7.29
C ARG A 3 -15.63 -12.73 -7.33
N VAL A 4 -14.44 -12.92 -6.74
CA VAL A 4 -13.31 -11.99 -6.87
C VAL A 4 -12.37 -12.56 -7.93
N GLU A 5 -12.06 -11.77 -8.95
CA GLU A 5 -11.15 -12.15 -10.02
C GLU A 5 -9.80 -11.47 -9.79
N GLN A 6 -8.74 -12.27 -9.75
CA GLN A 6 -7.38 -11.76 -9.63
C GLN A 6 -6.92 -11.23 -10.99
N PRO A 7 -6.33 -10.02 -11.05
CA PRO A 7 -5.76 -9.49 -12.27
C PRO A 7 -4.52 -10.29 -12.69
N GLY A 8 -4.25 -10.30 -13.99
CA GLY A 8 -3.09 -10.96 -14.58
C GLY A 8 -3.24 -12.47 -14.76
N PRO A 9 -2.29 -13.11 -15.48
CA PRO A 9 -2.31 -14.54 -15.69
C PRO A 9 -2.07 -15.28 -14.36
N PRO A 10 -2.70 -16.45 -14.15
CA PRO A 10 -2.39 -17.27 -13.00
C PRO A 10 -0.91 -17.69 -13.05
N ALA A 11 -0.24 -17.64 -11.91
CA ALA A 11 1.11 -18.19 -11.80
C ALA A 11 1.08 -19.69 -12.10
N PRO A 12 2.02 -20.22 -12.91
CA PRO A 12 2.04 -21.64 -13.29
C PRO A 12 2.27 -22.55 -12.08
N GLU A 13 2.98 -22.05 -11.06
CA GLU A 13 3.23 -22.74 -9.79
C GLU A 13 2.84 -21.84 -8.62
N ARG A 14 2.38 -22.46 -7.52
CA ARG A 14 2.00 -21.73 -6.31
C ARG A 14 3.25 -21.25 -5.57
N ILE A 15 3.44 -19.93 -5.51
CA ILE A 15 4.48 -19.30 -4.70
C ILE A 15 3.94 -19.11 -3.28
N GLN A 16 4.53 -19.78 -2.29
CA GLN A 16 4.17 -19.60 -0.89
C GLN A 16 4.95 -18.44 -0.25
N TRP A 17 6.22 -18.29 -0.61
CA TRP A 17 7.11 -17.25 -0.11
C TRP A 17 8.27 -17.02 -1.08
N VAL A 18 8.89 -15.84 -0.97
CA VAL A 18 10.10 -15.45 -1.69
C VAL A 18 11.03 -14.74 -0.70
N GLU A 19 12.33 -14.89 -0.86
CA GLU A 19 13.32 -14.15 -0.07
C GLU A 19 13.15 -12.63 -0.33
N GLY A 20 12.91 -11.87 0.72
CA GLY A 20 12.88 -10.41 0.67
C GLY A 20 14.20 -9.82 1.16
N ARG A 21 14.79 -8.91 0.40
CA ARG A 21 15.95 -8.11 0.83
C ARG A 21 15.54 -6.65 0.97
N GLY A 22 16.07 -5.99 1.99
CA GLY A 22 15.76 -4.60 2.28
C GLY A 22 16.93 -3.88 2.93
N ARG A 23 16.84 -2.56 2.97
CA ARG A 23 17.77 -1.68 3.67
C ARG A 23 17.00 -0.91 4.73
N ALA A 24 17.50 -0.91 5.96
CA ALA A 24 16.99 -0.03 7.00
C ALA A 24 17.48 1.40 6.77
N PHE A 25 16.58 2.37 6.87
CA PHE A 25 16.89 3.80 6.81
C PHE A 25 15.79 4.60 7.52
N ALA A 26 16.09 5.86 7.79
CA ALA A 26 15.14 6.80 8.39
C ALA A 26 14.94 7.98 7.43
N PHE A 27 13.73 8.56 7.46
CA PHE A 27 13.39 9.76 6.73
C PHE A 27 12.28 10.50 7.50
N THR A 28 12.17 11.80 7.25
CA THR A 28 11.11 12.63 7.82
C THR A 28 9.89 12.58 6.90
N LEU A 29 8.73 12.27 7.46
CA LEU A 29 7.46 12.31 6.72
C LEU A 29 7.08 13.77 6.43
N GLN A 30 6.76 14.07 5.17
CA GLN A 30 6.31 15.39 4.76
C GLN A 30 4.96 15.72 5.43
N ALA A 31 4.88 16.88 6.08
CA ALA A 31 3.64 17.40 6.64
C ALA A 31 2.69 17.95 5.55
N GLY A 32 1.39 17.97 5.83
CA GLY A 32 0.38 18.54 4.93
C GLY A 32 -0.04 17.64 3.77
N VAL A 33 0.38 16.36 3.75
CA VAL A 33 -0.06 15.35 2.78
C VAL A 33 -0.57 14.09 3.49
N PRO A 34 -1.39 13.25 2.84
CA PRO A 34 -1.85 11.99 3.43
C PRO A 34 -0.69 11.10 3.89
N LEU A 35 -0.84 10.45 5.05
CA LEU A 35 0.22 9.65 5.68
C LEU A 35 0.83 8.61 4.74
N LEU A 36 -0.02 7.86 4.02
CA LEU A 36 0.44 6.82 3.08
C LEU A 36 1.19 7.42 1.89
N GLU A 37 0.83 8.63 1.44
CA GLU A 37 1.53 9.33 0.37
C GLU A 37 2.88 9.88 0.84
N ALA A 38 2.97 10.41 2.07
CA ALA A 38 4.24 10.81 2.67
C ALA A 38 5.21 9.61 2.78
N ALA A 39 4.71 8.45 3.21
CA ALA A 39 5.50 7.23 3.29
C ALA A 39 5.96 6.78 1.89
N ARG A 40 5.06 6.74 0.91
CA ARG A 40 5.37 6.37 -0.48
C ARG A 40 6.47 7.26 -1.06
N ARG A 41 6.40 8.57 -0.85
CA ARG A 41 7.42 9.53 -1.30
C ARG A 41 8.78 9.27 -0.67
N GLY A 42 8.84 9.06 0.66
CA GLY A 42 10.10 8.79 1.35
C GLY A 42 10.76 7.48 0.90
N PHE A 43 9.98 6.43 0.65
CA PHE A 43 10.52 5.20 0.03
C PHE A 43 11.03 5.45 -1.38
N ALA A 44 10.26 6.17 -2.21
CA ALA A 44 10.63 6.46 -3.59
C ALA A 44 11.91 7.30 -3.69
N GLU A 45 12.08 8.31 -2.83
CA GLU A 45 13.29 9.15 -2.75
C GLU A 45 14.53 8.32 -2.38
N ALA A 46 14.36 7.29 -1.55
CA ALA A 46 15.42 6.34 -1.22
C ALA A 46 15.61 5.20 -2.25
N GLY A 47 14.86 5.23 -3.36
CA GLY A 47 14.95 4.26 -4.47
C GLY A 47 14.14 2.97 -4.28
N PHE A 48 13.18 2.94 -3.35
CA PHE A 48 12.38 1.76 -3.03
C PHE A 48 10.94 1.88 -3.55
N ALA A 49 10.45 0.81 -4.21
CA ALA A 49 9.07 0.69 -4.64
C ALA A 49 8.13 0.18 -3.53
N SER A 50 8.67 -0.44 -2.49
CA SER A 50 7.93 -0.99 -1.36
C SER A 50 8.78 -1.00 -0.09
N GLY A 51 8.12 -1.08 1.06
CA GLY A 51 8.78 -1.14 2.36
C GLY A 51 7.79 -1.22 3.51
N THR A 52 8.32 -1.45 4.71
CA THR A 52 7.57 -1.36 5.96
C THR A 52 8.07 -0.15 6.74
N LEU A 53 7.15 0.58 7.35
CA LEU A 53 7.45 1.80 8.09
C LEU A 53 7.01 1.64 9.54
N ASN A 54 7.87 2.06 10.46
CA ASN A 54 7.55 2.22 11.87
C ASN A 54 7.64 3.70 12.23
N ILE A 55 6.60 4.24 12.87
CA ILE A 55 6.51 5.66 13.27
C ILE A 55 6.13 5.68 14.75
N GLN A 56 6.88 6.42 15.55
CA GLN A 56 6.64 6.50 17.00
C GLN A 56 5.79 7.70 17.41
N SER A 57 5.88 8.81 16.68
CA SER A 57 5.25 10.08 17.07
C SER A 57 4.93 10.94 15.85
N GLY A 58 3.89 11.76 15.98
CA GLY A 58 3.51 12.77 14.99
C GLY A 58 2.09 13.26 15.21
N ALA A 59 1.77 14.44 14.69
CA ALA A 59 0.39 14.90 14.61
C ALA A 59 -0.21 14.39 13.30
N LEU A 60 -1.37 13.73 13.39
CA LEU A 60 -2.11 13.26 12.23
C LEU A 60 -3.41 14.04 12.11
N GLY A 61 -3.79 14.33 10.87
CA GLY A 61 -5.13 14.82 10.56
C GLY A 61 -6.19 13.72 10.75
N PRO A 62 -7.48 14.05 10.54
CA PRO A 62 -8.56 13.08 10.61
C PRO A 62 -8.32 11.88 9.70
N PHE A 63 -8.66 10.68 10.17
CA PHE A 63 -8.54 9.47 9.39
C PHE A 63 -9.72 9.29 8.46
N ALA A 64 -9.42 8.90 7.22
CA ALA A 64 -10.40 8.38 6.30
C ALA A 64 -10.53 6.85 6.52
N TYR A 65 -11.73 6.40 6.85
CA TYR A 65 -12.02 4.99 7.00
C TYR A 65 -12.66 4.46 5.73
N VAL A 66 -12.25 3.26 5.33
CA VAL A 66 -12.67 2.60 4.09
C VAL A 66 -13.01 1.15 4.37
N MET A 67 -13.88 0.58 3.54
CA MET A 67 -14.19 -0.85 3.55
C MET A 67 -13.60 -1.53 2.30
N PRO A 68 -13.30 -2.83 2.36
CA PRO A 68 -13.01 -3.60 1.15
C PRO A 68 -14.19 -3.54 0.18
N ALA A 69 -13.92 -3.17 -1.07
CA ALA A 69 -14.88 -3.05 -2.16
C ALA A 69 -14.35 -3.72 -3.43
N LEU A 70 -15.23 -3.93 -4.41
CA LEU A 70 -14.80 -4.38 -5.73
C LEU A 70 -13.96 -3.30 -6.40
N SER A 71 -12.91 -3.72 -7.09
CA SER A 71 -12.13 -2.80 -7.93
C SER A 71 -13.00 -2.23 -9.04
N LYS A 72 -12.87 -0.91 -9.28
CA LYS A 72 -13.60 -0.21 -10.35
C LYS A 72 -12.88 -0.31 -11.71
N THR A 73 -11.57 -0.57 -11.71
CA THR A 73 -10.71 -0.53 -12.91
C THR A 73 -10.20 -1.91 -13.34
N GLY A 74 -10.32 -2.93 -12.48
CA GLY A 74 -9.77 -4.26 -12.74
C GLY A 74 -8.25 -4.37 -12.55
N GLU A 75 -7.55 -3.30 -12.18
CA GLU A 75 -6.11 -3.34 -11.87
C GLU A 75 -5.79 -4.12 -10.58
N ASN A 76 -6.79 -4.22 -9.69
CA ASN A 76 -6.73 -4.94 -8.42
C ASN A 76 -7.94 -5.88 -8.34
N ALA A 77 -7.82 -6.98 -7.58
CA ALA A 77 -8.95 -7.88 -7.30
C ALA A 77 -10.03 -7.22 -6.43
N ALA A 78 -9.59 -6.39 -5.49
CA ALA A 78 -10.42 -5.60 -4.59
C ALA A 78 -9.72 -4.26 -4.34
N PHE A 79 -10.47 -3.25 -3.94
CA PHE A 79 -9.93 -1.94 -3.63
C PHE A 79 -10.66 -1.31 -2.44
N TYR A 80 -10.22 -0.13 -2.02
CA TYR A 80 -10.88 0.64 -0.97
C TYR A 80 -12.18 1.26 -1.50
N SER A 81 -13.19 1.32 -0.63
CA SER A 81 -14.41 2.09 -0.88
C SER A 81 -14.12 3.58 -1.05
N ASP A 82 -15.09 4.32 -1.58
CA ASP A 82 -15.08 5.78 -1.47
C ASP A 82 -15.12 6.19 0.01
N ILE A 83 -14.57 7.37 0.30
CA ILE A 83 -14.58 7.99 1.63
C ILE A 83 -15.77 8.95 1.67
N PHE A 84 -16.56 8.90 2.74
CA PHE A 84 -17.75 9.72 2.95
C PHE A 84 -17.53 10.74 4.07
#